data_AF-A0A088DA69-F1
#
_entry.id   AF-A0A088DA69-F1
#
_cell.length_a   1.000
_cell.length_b   1.000
_cell.length_c   1.000
_cell.angle_alpha   90.00
_cell.angle_beta   90.00
_cell.angle_gamma   90.00
#
_symmetry.space_group_name_H-M   'P 1'
#
loop_
_entity.id
_entity.type
_entity.pdbx_description
1 polymer ?
#
loop_
_entity_poly.entity_id
_entity_poly.type
_entity_poly.pdbx_seq_one_letter_code
_entity_poly.pdbx_strand_id
1 'polypeptide(L)'
;MPQYLMIAEKVYKKIKEDDLFSDTPTEHLNNLIGVIRKEIKGTKFKLKYNFIDFDECLTKPLDECAVKIDISLMPSHKNKDEYILWLAGFIERMTTGGETHLPPISKFIPPDFKFNCEFDNAKTPAKSTHLDDEGELIINYFKSEAFMKIINEEK
;
A
#
# COMPACT_ATOMS: atom_id res chain seq x y z
N MET A 1 11.07 6.20 0.64
CA MET A 1 9.89 6.37 -0.24
C MET A 1 10.23 7.02 -1.60
N PRO A 2 10.61 8.32 -1.74
CA PRO A 2 10.73 8.96 -3.07
C PRO A 2 11.75 8.31 -4.01
N GLN A 3 12.86 7.84 -3.46
CA GLN A 3 13.94 7.21 -4.23
C GLN A 3 13.50 5.89 -4.87
N TYR A 4 12.69 5.08 -4.17
CA TYR A 4 12.17 3.81 -4.67
C TYR A 4 11.14 4.02 -5.78
N LEU A 5 10.33 5.06 -5.66
CA LEU A 5 9.32 5.42 -6.65
C LEU A 5 9.99 5.83 -7.98
N MET A 6 11.06 6.63 -7.90
CA MET A 6 11.86 6.99 -9.08
C MET A 6 12.51 5.77 -9.75
N ILE A 7 12.99 4.79 -8.96
CA ILE A 7 13.53 3.54 -9.51
C ILE A 7 12.41 2.72 -10.16
N ALA A 8 11.26 2.59 -9.50
CA ALA A 8 10.11 1.84 -10.00
C ALA A 8 9.62 2.38 -11.35
N GLU A 9 9.54 3.71 -11.51
CA GLU A 9 9.18 4.33 -12.79
C GLU A 9 10.17 3.98 -13.90
N LYS A 10 11.48 4.02 -13.62
CA LYS A 10 12.52 3.67 -14.59
C LYS A 10 12.44 2.19 -14.98
N VAL A 11 12.28 1.31 -13.99
CA VAL A 11 12.12 -0.13 -14.20
C VAL A 11 10.88 -0.40 -15.05
N TYR A 12 9.74 0.21 -14.74
CA TYR A 12 8.51 0.05 -15.52
C TYR A 12 8.68 0.51 -16.97
N LYS A 13 9.30 1.67 -17.20
CA LYS A 13 9.58 2.16 -18.56
C LYS A 13 10.45 1.18 -19.33
N LYS A 14 11.52 0.66 -18.72
CA LYS A 14 12.41 -0.33 -19.36
C LYS A 14 11.71 -1.63 -19.72
N ILE A 15 10.89 -2.18 -18.81
CA ILE A 15 10.14 -3.41 -19.08
C ILE A 15 9.15 -3.19 -20.23
N LYS A 16 8.53 -2.01 -20.30
CA LYS A 16 7.62 -1.64 -21.38
C LYS A 16 8.33 -1.42 -22.71
N GLU A 17 9.52 -0.83 -22.70
CA GLU A 17 10.34 -0.60 -23.89
C GLU A 17 10.90 -1.92 -24.46
N ASP A 18 11.32 -2.83 -23.58
CA ASP A 18 11.90 -4.13 -23.94
C ASP A 18 10.83 -5.23 -24.14
N ASP A 19 9.53 -4.90 -24.05
CA ASP A 19 8.38 -5.82 -24.11
C ASP A 19 8.53 -7.08 -23.25
N LEU A 20 9.04 -6.90 -22.03
CA LEU A 20 9.39 -7.99 -21.10
C LEU A 20 8.22 -8.44 -20.21
N PHE A 21 7.01 -7.96 -20.48
CA PHE A 21 5.81 -8.40 -19.78
C PHE A 21 5.46 -9.83 -20.22
N SER A 22 5.51 -10.77 -19.29
CA SER A 22 5.08 -12.15 -19.52
C SER A 22 3.72 -12.39 -18.85
N ASP A 23 2.92 -13.25 -19.46
CA ASP A 23 1.67 -13.76 -18.89
C ASP A 23 1.94 -14.73 -17.73
N THR A 24 3.13 -15.36 -17.69
CA THR A 24 3.53 -16.25 -16.61
C THR A 24 4.09 -15.45 -15.44
N PRO A 25 3.51 -15.53 -14.22
CA PRO A 25 3.95 -14.75 -13.06
C PRO A 25 5.43 -14.97 -12.71
N THR A 26 5.92 -16.22 -12.74
CA THR A 26 7.33 -16.56 -12.44
C THR A 26 8.29 -15.89 -13.43
N GLU A 27 8.01 -15.96 -14.73
CA GLU A 27 8.86 -15.33 -15.76
C GLU A 27 8.84 -13.81 -15.65
N HIS A 28 7.66 -13.24 -15.42
CA HIS A 28 7.49 -11.80 -15.22
C HIS A 28 8.32 -11.30 -14.03
N LEU A 29 8.29 -12.01 -12.90
CA LEU A 29 9.09 -11.68 -11.72
C LEU A 29 10.60 -11.85 -11.96
N ASN A 30 10.99 -12.88 -12.73
CA ASN A 30 12.39 -13.09 -13.12
C ASN A 30 12.92 -11.97 -14.03
N ASN A 31 12.11 -11.52 -15.00
CA ASN A 31 12.44 -10.37 -15.84
C ASN A 31 12.54 -9.09 -14.99
N LEU A 32 11.57 -8.89 -14.09
CA LEU A 32 11.51 -7.76 -13.18
C LEU A 32 12.76 -7.66 -12.30
N ILE A 33 13.17 -8.75 -11.63
CA ILE A 33 14.38 -8.76 -10.81
C ILE A 33 15.64 -8.52 -11.65
N GLY A 34 15.66 -9.01 -12.89
CA GLY A 34 16.74 -8.78 -13.84
C GLY A 34 16.91 -7.29 -14.16
N VAL A 35 15.82 -6.57 -14.43
CA VAL A 35 15.84 -5.12 -14.69
C VAL A 35 16.18 -4.35 -13.42
N ILE A 36 15.61 -4.71 -12.26
CA ILE A 36 15.93 -4.09 -10.97
C ILE A 36 17.43 -4.22 -10.67
N ARG A 37 18.02 -5.40 -10.87
CA ARG A 37 19.47 -5.64 -10.68
C ARG A 37 20.32 -4.71 -11.54
N LYS A 38 19.93 -4.47 -12.78
CA LYS A 38 20.62 -3.54 -13.68
C LYS A 38 20.49 -2.09 -13.19
N GLU A 39 19.30 -1.68 -12.73
CA GLU A 39 19.06 -0.32 -12.23
C GLU A 39 19.76 -0.01 -10.91
N ILE A 40 19.84 -0.98 -9.99
CA ILE A 40 20.52 -0.77 -8.71
C ILE A 40 22.04 -0.88 -8.83
N LYS A 41 22.57 -1.46 -9.92
CA LYS A 41 24.01 -1.66 -10.11
C LYS A 41 24.72 -0.30 -10.21
N GLY A 42 25.49 0.05 -9.19
CA GLY A 42 26.18 1.34 -9.06
C GLY A 42 25.50 2.34 -8.12
N THR A 43 24.35 1.99 -7.53
CA THR A 43 23.70 2.78 -6.49
C THR A 43 24.09 2.29 -5.09
N LYS A 44 23.59 2.97 -4.05
CA LYS A 44 23.76 2.58 -2.65
C LYS A 44 22.90 1.36 -2.27
N PHE A 45 21.94 0.99 -3.11
CA PHE A 45 20.99 -0.09 -2.85
C PHE A 45 21.63 -1.45 -3.12
N LYS A 46 21.43 -2.38 -2.18
CA LYS A 46 21.83 -3.78 -2.30
C LYS A 46 20.61 -4.67 -2.14
N LEU A 47 20.50 -5.72 -2.94
CA LEU A 47 19.47 -6.73 -2.75
C LEU A 47 19.67 -7.47 -1.42
N LYS A 48 18.58 -7.68 -0.67
CA LYS A 48 18.58 -8.51 0.54
C LYS A 48 18.86 -9.98 0.22
N TYR A 49 18.32 -10.43 -0.91
CA TYR A 49 18.37 -11.82 -1.35
C TYR A 49 19.12 -11.89 -2.68
N ASN A 50 20.21 -12.67 -2.70
CA ASN A 50 21.01 -12.86 -3.92
C ASN A 50 20.35 -13.81 -4.91
N PHE A 51 19.57 -14.77 -4.40
CA PHE A 51 18.81 -15.73 -5.17
C PHE A 51 17.39 -15.76 -4.61
N ILE A 52 16.41 -15.73 -5.50
CA ILE A 52 14.99 -15.79 -5.17
C ILE A 52 14.42 -16.88 -6.07
N ASP A 53 13.84 -17.90 -5.45
CA ASP A 53 13.05 -18.90 -6.16
C ASP A 53 11.58 -18.45 -6.12
N PHE A 54 11.09 -17.93 -7.25
CA PHE A 54 9.72 -17.44 -7.35
C PHE A 54 8.70 -18.58 -7.47
N ASP A 55 9.10 -19.77 -7.94
CA ASP A 55 8.18 -20.92 -7.95
C ASP A 55 7.91 -21.39 -6.51
N GLU A 56 8.92 -21.36 -5.65
CA GLU A 56 8.73 -21.61 -4.21
C GLU A 56 7.88 -20.52 -3.53
N CYS A 57 8.10 -19.24 -3.88
CA CYS A 57 7.31 -18.12 -3.32
C CYS A 57 5.83 -18.17 -3.71
N LEU A 58 5.50 -18.73 -4.88
CA LEU A 58 4.12 -18.82 -5.37
C LEU A 58 3.40 -20.08 -4.89
N THR A 59 4.14 -21.16 -4.59
CA THR A 59 3.57 -22.47 -4.22
C THR A 59 3.49 -22.71 -2.72
N LYS A 60 4.39 -22.12 -1.92
CA LYS A 60 4.48 -22.38 -0.47
C LYS A 60 4.01 -21.20 0.37
N PRO A 61 3.49 -21.46 1.59
CA PRO A 61 3.20 -20.40 2.55
C PRO A 61 4.48 -19.67 2.99
N LEU A 62 4.32 -18.39 3.36
CA LEU A 62 5.42 -17.45 3.66
C LEU A 62 6.38 -17.93 4.77
N ASP A 63 5.91 -18.82 5.65
CA ASP A 63 6.68 -19.34 6.79
C ASP A 63 7.72 -20.39 6.40
N GLU A 64 7.50 -21.08 5.27
CA GLU A 64 8.40 -22.12 4.76
C GLU A 64 9.34 -21.59 3.67
N CYS A 65 9.06 -20.41 3.12
CA CYS A 65 9.88 -19.83 2.07
C CYS A 65 11.16 -19.22 2.63
N ALA A 66 12.30 -19.50 1.99
CA ALA A 66 13.58 -18.88 2.33
C ALA A 66 13.55 -17.35 2.20
N VAL A 67 12.64 -16.84 1.38
CA VAL A 67 12.48 -15.42 1.07
C VAL A 67 11.06 -14.99 1.44
N LYS A 68 10.94 -14.22 2.53
CA LYS A 68 9.64 -13.72 3.05
C LYS A 68 9.14 -12.52 2.25
N ILE A 69 8.81 -12.74 0.98
CA ILE A 69 8.23 -11.72 0.09
C ILE A 69 6.81 -12.12 -0.24
N ASP A 70 5.88 -11.23 0.06
CA ASP A 70 4.49 -11.39 -0.31
C ASP A 70 4.25 -10.79 -1.71
N ILE A 71 3.85 -11.66 -2.64
CA ILE A 71 3.60 -11.35 -4.05
C ILE A 71 2.11 -11.53 -4.38
N SER A 72 1.29 -11.95 -3.41
CA SER A 72 -0.14 -12.25 -3.62
C SER A 72 -0.96 -11.03 -4.09
N LEU A 73 -0.50 -9.82 -3.76
CA LEU A 73 -1.13 -8.56 -4.11
C LEU A 73 -0.58 -7.92 -5.40
N MET A 74 0.14 -8.67 -6.25
CA MET A 74 0.70 -8.13 -7.48
C MET A 74 -0.42 -7.62 -8.42
N PRO A 75 -0.49 -6.31 -8.72
CA PRO A 75 -1.51 -5.76 -9.61
C PRO A 75 -1.17 -6.07 -11.08
N SER A 76 -2.17 -5.94 -11.94
CA SER A 76 -1.94 -6.04 -13.39
C SER A 76 -1.05 -4.90 -13.89
N HIS A 77 -0.07 -5.22 -14.72
CA HIS A 77 0.84 -4.26 -15.34
C HIS A 77 0.16 -3.23 -16.26
N LYS A 78 -1.10 -3.49 -16.65
CA LYS A 78 -1.95 -2.56 -17.42
C LYS A 78 -2.26 -1.29 -16.61
N ASN A 79 -2.45 -1.42 -15.31
CA ASN A 79 -2.67 -0.29 -14.40
C ASN A 79 -1.32 0.28 -13.98
N LYS A 80 -0.80 1.19 -14.79
CA LYS A 80 0.54 1.76 -14.61
C LYS A 80 0.79 2.31 -13.21
N ASP A 81 -0.12 3.12 -12.67
CA ASP A 81 0.13 3.84 -11.42
C ASP A 81 0.09 2.89 -10.20
N GLU A 82 -0.90 1.99 -10.15
CA GLU A 82 -0.99 0.94 -9.13
C GLU A 82 0.23 0.02 -9.18
N TYR A 83 0.65 -0.36 -10.39
CA TYR A 83 1.82 -1.21 -10.59
C TYR A 83 3.11 -0.53 -10.16
N ILE A 84 3.30 0.76 -10.47
CA ILE A 84 4.48 1.52 -10.04
C ILE A 84 4.52 1.65 -8.51
N LEU A 85 3.38 1.91 -7.88
CA LEU A 85 3.29 1.98 -6.42
C LEU A 85 3.63 0.65 -5.76
N TRP A 86 3.02 -0.44 -6.24
CA TRP A 86 3.35 -1.78 -5.78
C TRP A 86 4.83 -2.10 -5.99
N LEU A 87 5.38 -1.77 -7.16
CA LEU A 87 6.78 -2.00 -7.50
C LEU A 87 7.74 -1.20 -6.60
N ALA A 88 7.39 0.03 -6.25
CA ALA A 88 8.18 0.84 -5.32
C ALA A 88 8.26 0.16 -3.94
N GLY A 89 7.12 -0.30 -3.42
CA GLY A 89 7.07 -1.06 -2.16
C GLY A 89 7.79 -2.41 -2.26
N PHE A 90 7.69 -3.09 -3.40
CA PHE A 90 8.40 -4.33 -3.68
C PHE A 90 9.92 -4.14 -3.66
N ILE A 91 10.43 -3.11 -4.35
CA ILE A 91 11.86 -2.76 -4.35
C ILE A 91 12.32 -2.40 -2.93
N GLU A 92 11.55 -1.64 -2.17
CA GLU A 92 11.85 -1.32 -0.76
C GLU A 92 11.94 -2.57 0.11
N ARG A 93 11.02 -3.53 -0.05
CA ARG A 93 11.05 -4.79 0.69
C ARG A 93 12.22 -5.68 0.27
N MET A 94 12.61 -5.68 -1.00
CA MET A 94 13.71 -6.52 -1.52
C MET A 94 15.11 -5.92 -1.38
N THR A 95 15.24 -4.61 -1.14
CA THR A 95 16.54 -3.94 -1.09
C THR A 95 16.86 -3.38 0.31
N THR A 96 18.15 -3.25 0.60
CA THR A 96 18.72 -2.60 1.79
C THR A 96 19.60 -1.45 1.33
N GLY A 97 19.57 -0.34 2.07
CA GLY A 97 20.43 0.82 1.78
C GLY A 97 19.71 2.14 1.46
N GLY A 98 18.37 2.16 1.44
CA GLY A 98 17.65 3.43 1.56
C GLY A 98 17.76 3.99 2.97
N GLU A 99 17.50 5.30 3.14
CA GLU A 99 17.43 5.94 4.46
C GLU A 99 16.52 5.09 5.36
N THR A 100 17.12 4.61 6.44
CA THR A 100 16.40 3.85 7.46
C THR A 100 15.32 4.77 8.00
N HIS A 101 14.06 4.35 7.89
CA HIS A 101 13.02 5.01 8.65
C HIS A 101 13.48 4.94 10.10
N LEU A 102 13.68 6.11 10.72
CA LEU A 102 14.05 6.15 12.13
C LEU A 102 13.04 5.28 12.88
N PRO A 103 13.51 4.48 13.86
CA PRO A 103 12.60 3.65 14.64
C PRO A 103 11.47 4.55 15.16
N PRO A 104 10.23 4.04 15.20
CA PRO A 104 9.11 4.81 15.72
C PRO A 104 9.51 5.45 17.05
N ILE A 105 9.36 6.77 17.13
CA ILE A 105 9.78 7.56 18.31
C ILE A 105 9.03 7.06 19.56
N SER A 106 7.93 6.30 19.39
CA SER A 106 7.16 5.64 20.44
C SER A 106 7.99 4.90 21.50
N LYS A 107 9.14 4.33 21.12
CA LYS A 107 10.03 3.65 22.09
C LYS A 107 10.76 4.59 23.04
N PHE A 108 10.87 5.86 22.68
CA PHE A 108 11.52 6.92 23.46
C PHE A 108 10.50 7.81 24.18
N ILE A 109 9.22 7.48 24.09
CA ILE A 109 8.16 8.21 24.77
C ILE A 109 8.08 7.67 26.20
N PRO A 110 8.32 8.50 27.23
CA PRO A 110 8.10 8.11 28.61
C PRO A 110 6.66 7.61 28.80
N PRO A 111 6.41 6.58 29.62
CA PRO A 111 5.06 6.06 29.86
C PRO A 111 4.09 7.14 30.42
N ASP A 112 4.64 8.21 31.01
CA ASP A 112 3.87 9.33 31.56
C ASP A 112 3.57 10.43 30.51
N PHE A 113 4.15 10.35 29.31
CA PHE A 113 3.97 11.34 28.26
C PHE A 113 2.67 11.08 27.49
N LYS A 114 1.63 11.85 27.83
CA LYS A 114 0.40 11.92 27.05
C LYS A 114 0.59 12.93 25.92
N PHE A 115 0.43 12.50 24.68
CA PHE A 115 0.25 13.43 23.57
C PHE A 115 -1.08 14.16 23.75
N ASN A 116 -1.03 15.43 24.12
CA ASN A 116 -2.13 16.32 23.78
C ASN A 116 -1.92 16.73 22.33
N CYS A 117 -2.32 15.86 21.40
CA CYS A 117 -2.50 16.26 20.02
C CYS A 117 -3.60 17.31 20.00
N GLU A 118 -3.24 18.59 19.87
CA GLU A 118 -4.21 19.66 19.60
C GLU A 118 -4.90 19.50 18.22
N PHE A 119 -4.57 18.44 17.47
CA PHE A 119 -5.33 17.95 16.30
C PHE A 119 -6.57 17.12 16.66
N ASP A 120 -6.84 16.85 17.93
CA ASP A 120 -8.16 16.36 18.39
C ASP A 120 -9.20 17.49 18.56
N ASN A 121 -8.87 18.74 18.21
CA ASN A 121 -9.81 19.86 18.19
C ASN A 121 -10.65 19.96 16.89
N ALA A 122 -10.93 18.82 16.25
CA ALA A 122 -12.10 18.65 15.39
C ALA A 122 -13.20 17.79 16.05
N LYS A 123 -13.12 17.56 17.36
CA LYS A 123 -14.27 17.15 18.17
C LYS A 123 -14.72 18.33 19.02
N THR A 124 -15.85 18.87 18.60
CA THR A 124 -16.76 19.77 19.28
C THR A 124 -16.89 19.47 20.78
N PRO A 125 -17.15 20.51 21.61
CA PRO A 125 -17.03 20.43 23.06
C PRO A 125 -18.07 19.51 23.67
N ALA A 126 -17.67 18.87 24.76
CA ALA A 126 -18.49 17.98 25.57
C ALA A 126 -19.88 18.57 25.87
N LYS A 127 -20.93 17.83 25.48
CA LYS A 127 -22.24 17.86 26.11
C LYS A 127 -22.90 16.48 25.97
N SER A 128 -23.14 15.87 27.13
CA SER A 128 -24.32 15.07 27.51
C SER A 128 -24.90 14.07 26.52
N THR A 129 -24.93 12.81 26.96
CA THR A 129 -26.10 11.91 26.95
C THR A 129 -26.93 11.86 25.66
N HIS A 130 -26.80 10.76 24.89
CA HIS A 130 -27.86 9.89 24.36
C HIS A 130 -27.32 9.14 23.13
N LEU A 131 -27.26 7.81 23.24
CA LEU A 131 -26.79 6.89 22.18
C LEU A 131 -27.96 6.42 21.29
N ASP A 132 -29.14 7.01 21.44
CA ASP A 132 -30.40 6.52 20.87
C ASP A 132 -30.92 7.37 19.68
N ASP A 133 -30.29 8.51 19.37
CA ASP A 133 -30.92 9.55 18.52
C ASP A 133 -30.53 9.49 17.03
N GLU A 134 -29.37 8.91 16.67
CA GLU A 134 -28.91 8.89 15.26
C GLU A 134 -29.77 7.99 14.37
N GLY A 135 -30.26 6.86 14.91
CA GLY A 135 -31.13 5.94 14.17
C GLY A 135 -32.53 6.51 13.93
N GLU A 136 -33.08 7.25 14.90
CA GLU A 136 -34.42 7.83 14.79
C GLU A 136 -34.45 9.00 13.80
N LEU A 137 -33.37 9.77 13.69
CA LEU A 137 -33.22 10.83 12.69
C LEU A 137 -33.27 10.28 11.26
N ILE A 138 -32.62 9.14 11.01
CA ILE A 138 -32.68 8.46 9.71
C ILE A 138 -34.10 8.00 9.41
N ILE A 139 -34.76 7.37 10.38
CA ILE A 139 -36.14 6.87 10.21
C ILE A 139 -37.13 8.03 9.97
N ASN A 140 -36.97 9.15 10.68
CA ASN A 140 -37.84 10.32 10.52
C ASN A 140 -37.63 11.02 9.18
N TYR A 141 -36.40 11.03 8.65
CA TYR A 141 -36.12 11.57 7.32
C TYR A 141 -36.90 10.82 6.22
N PHE A 142 -36.88 9.48 6.24
CA PHE A 142 -37.61 8.65 5.27
C PHE A 142 -39.14 8.74 5.42
N LYS A 143 -39.64 9.12 6.59
CA LYS A 143 -41.07 9.36 6.84
C LYS A 143 -41.50 10.80 6.58
N SER A 144 -40.56 11.70 6.29
CA SER A 144 -40.88 13.11 6.08
C SER A 144 -41.63 13.33 4.78
N GLU A 145 -42.50 14.34 4.78
CA GLU A 145 -43.31 14.71 3.61
C GLU A 145 -42.44 15.14 2.43
N ALA A 146 -41.26 15.74 2.71
CA ALA A 146 -40.29 16.12 1.69
C ALA A 146 -39.76 14.90 0.92
N PHE A 147 -39.41 13.82 1.62
CA PHE A 147 -38.94 12.59 0.98
C PHE A 147 -40.06 11.89 0.20
N MET A 148 -41.26 11.81 0.76
CA MET A 148 -42.42 11.21 0.08
C MET A 148 -42.83 12.00 -1.18
N LYS A 149 -42.64 13.32 -1.17
CA LYS A 149 -42.91 14.17 -2.33
C LYS A 149 -41.94 13.91 -3.47
N ILE A 150 -40.65 13.69 -3.18
CA ILE A 150 -39.64 13.28 -4.17
C ILE A 150 -40.06 11.95 -4.82
N ILE A 151 -40.45 10.95 -4.03
CA ILE A 151 -40.89 9.65 -4.55
C ILE A 151 -42.17 9.75 -5.41
N ASN A 152 -43.09 10.64 -5.03
CA ASN A 152 -44.35 10.81 -5.76
C ASN A 152 -44.22 11.71 -7.01
N GLU A 153 -43.19 12.55 -7.10
CA GLU A 153 -42.88 13.34 -8.30
C GLU A 153 -42.11 12.51 -9.35
N GLU A 154 -41.43 11.42 -8.95
CA GLU A 154 -40.75 10.48 -9.86
C GLU A 154 -41.64 9.35 -10.41
N LYS A 155 -42.95 9.34 -10.09
CA LYS A 155 -43.95 8.40 -10.61
C LYS A 155 -44.91 9.06 -11.60
#